data_AF-A0A8F6TUS3-F1
#
_entry.id   AF-A0A8F6TUS3-F1
#
_cell.length_a   1.000
_cell.length_b   1.000
_cell.length_c   1.000
_cell.angle_alpha   90.00
_cell.angle_beta   90.00
_cell.angle_gamma   90.00
#
_symmetry.space_group_name_H-M   'P 1'
#
loop_
_entity.id
_entity.type
_entity.pdbx_description
1 polymer ?
#
loop_
_entity_poly.entity_id
_entity_poly.type
_entity_poly.pdbx_seq_one_letter_code
_entity_poly.pdbx_strand_id
1 'polypeptide(L)'
;MRRKGILNVKLSRAISEMGHDDIMLVTDAGFQMDHDERVIDLALTPGVPDLFTVLKSIRGEMWVEEFSMIADAKENNPYAWNGVSEIFPDAKAGTKPNEWFHGDCYRNAKYIVRTGAWMPWGNVALVSGIPVKEWFENTGAPVPASWEERHRLNVEHGQDGVE
;
A
#
# COMPACT_ATOMS: atom_id res chain seq x y z
N MET A 1 -3.99 8.68 23.51
CA MET A 1 -3.17 9.45 22.54
C MET A 1 -2.02 8.57 22.10
N ARG A 2 -1.84 8.32 20.78
CA ARG A 2 -0.67 7.58 20.25
C ARG A 2 0.58 8.47 20.32
N ARG A 3 1.73 7.87 20.64
CA ARG A 3 3.03 8.56 20.77
C ARG A 3 3.77 8.68 19.43
N LYS A 4 3.58 7.73 18.52
CA LYS A 4 4.21 7.64 17.21
C LYS A 4 3.22 7.09 16.20
N GLY A 5 3.51 7.31 14.92
CA GLY A 5 2.75 6.74 13.81
C GLY A 5 1.46 7.50 13.47
N ILE A 6 0.52 6.80 12.85
CA ILE A 6 -0.75 7.27 12.33
C ILE A 6 -1.70 7.60 13.49
N LEU A 7 -2.07 8.87 13.57
CA LEU A 7 -3.01 9.39 14.56
C LEU A 7 -4.48 9.28 14.12
N ASN A 8 -4.73 9.17 12.82
CA ASN A 8 -6.09 9.01 12.30
C ASN A 8 -6.68 7.69 12.80
N VAL A 9 -7.77 7.77 13.58
CA VAL A 9 -8.37 6.61 14.24
C VAL A 9 -8.82 5.55 13.24
N LYS A 10 -9.44 5.95 12.13
CA LYS A 10 -9.92 5.03 11.11
C LYS A 10 -8.77 4.34 10.38
N LEU A 11 -7.75 5.09 9.94
CA LEU A 11 -6.59 4.52 9.26
C LEU A 11 -5.77 3.61 10.19
N SER A 12 -5.56 4.03 11.43
CA SER A 12 -4.86 3.21 12.42
C SER A 12 -5.59 1.88 12.68
N ARG A 13 -6.92 1.93 12.79
CA ARG A 13 -7.75 0.73 12.93
C ARG A 13 -7.67 -0.16 11.69
N ALA A 14 -7.81 0.43 10.50
CA ALA A 14 -7.75 -0.29 9.24
C ALA A 14 -6.45 -1.07 9.06
N ILE A 15 -5.30 -0.44 9.32
CA ILE A 15 -4.00 -1.12 9.28
C ILE A 15 -3.94 -2.29 10.27
N SER A 16 -4.47 -2.10 11.48
CA SER A 16 -4.50 -3.18 12.49
C SER A 16 -5.45 -4.33 12.13
N GLU A 17 -6.43 -4.07 11.26
CA GLU A 17 -7.39 -5.06 10.78
C GLU A 17 -6.91 -5.78 9.50
N MET A 18 -5.83 -5.33 8.85
CA MET A 18 -5.24 -6.01 7.68
C MET A 18 -4.66 -7.37 8.06
N GLY A 19 -5.03 -8.41 7.32
CA GLY A 19 -4.40 -9.73 7.33
C GLY A 19 -3.45 -9.89 6.16
N HIS A 20 -2.74 -11.02 6.07
CA HIS A 20 -1.95 -11.35 4.89
C HIS A 20 -2.85 -11.45 3.64
N ASP A 21 -2.39 -10.95 2.50
CA ASP A 21 -3.06 -10.89 1.19
C ASP A 21 -4.23 -9.90 1.07
N ASP A 22 -4.61 -9.20 2.13
CA ASP A 22 -5.64 -8.16 2.05
C ASP A 22 -5.18 -6.97 1.19
N ILE A 23 -6.14 -6.35 0.49
CA ILE A 23 -5.88 -5.18 -0.36
C ILE A 23 -6.31 -3.91 0.36
N MET A 24 -5.39 -2.95 0.48
CA MET A 24 -5.68 -1.56 0.80
C MET A 24 -5.52 -0.70 -0.46
N LEU A 25 -6.59 -0.08 -0.92
CA LEU A 25 -6.57 0.80 -2.08
C LEU A 25 -6.37 2.26 -1.62
N VAL A 26 -5.23 2.86 -1.95
CA VAL A 26 -4.94 4.27 -1.66
C VAL A 26 -5.13 5.08 -2.94
N THR A 27 -5.98 6.10 -2.91
CA THR A 27 -6.41 6.80 -4.12
C THR A 27 -6.06 8.28 -4.12
N ASP A 28 -5.95 8.83 -5.33
CA ASP A 28 -6.01 10.27 -5.54
C ASP A 28 -7.41 10.84 -5.19
N ALA A 29 -7.56 12.17 -5.27
CA ALA A 29 -8.79 12.85 -4.91
C ALA A 29 -9.96 12.63 -5.91
N GLY A 30 -9.66 12.19 -7.13
CA GLY A 30 -10.61 12.05 -8.25
C GLY A 30 -11.13 10.63 -8.46
N PHE A 31 -10.67 9.63 -7.71
CA PHE A 31 -11.13 8.26 -7.82
C PHE A 31 -12.64 8.12 -7.54
N GLN A 32 -13.36 7.47 -8.45
CA GLN A 32 -14.79 7.22 -8.32
C GLN A 32 -15.04 6.11 -7.29
N MET A 33 -15.82 6.41 -6.25
CA MET A 33 -16.17 5.48 -5.18
C MET A 33 -17.48 5.87 -4.50
N ASP A 34 -18.13 4.89 -3.87
CA ASP A 34 -19.22 5.12 -2.92
C ASP A 34 -18.64 5.31 -1.51
N HIS A 35 -19.19 6.23 -0.73
CA HIS A 35 -18.75 6.47 0.64
C HIS A 35 -19.37 5.44 1.61
N ASP A 36 -18.84 4.22 1.61
CA ASP A 36 -19.20 3.15 2.55
C ASP A 36 -18.24 3.06 3.76
N GLU A 37 -18.43 2.07 4.65
CA GLU A 37 -17.60 1.92 5.85
C GLU A 37 -16.12 1.61 5.59
N ARG A 38 -15.76 1.13 4.39
CA ARG A 38 -14.38 0.83 4.00
C ARG A 38 -13.61 2.10 3.68
N VAL A 39 -14.31 3.20 3.38
CA VAL A 39 -13.71 4.46 2.95
C VAL A 39 -13.21 5.28 4.14
N ILE A 40 -11.92 5.59 4.08
CA ILE A 40 -11.18 6.43 4.99
C ILE A 40 -10.80 7.68 4.21
N ASP A 41 -11.70 8.67 4.20
CA ASP A 41 -11.46 9.91 3.50
C ASP A 41 -10.57 10.83 4.36
N LEU A 42 -9.34 11.06 3.89
CA LEU A 42 -8.37 11.96 4.49
C LEU A 42 -8.28 13.30 3.75
N ALA A 43 -8.94 13.44 2.60
CA ALA A 43 -8.84 14.63 1.76
C ALA A 43 -9.40 15.85 2.49
N LEU A 44 -8.54 16.84 2.73
CA LEU A 44 -8.93 18.11 3.36
C LEU A 44 -9.09 19.21 2.31
N THR A 45 -8.08 19.37 1.47
CA THR A 45 -8.02 20.35 0.37
C THR A 45 -7.15 19.78 -0.76
N PRO A 46 -7.13 20.39 -1.96
CA PRO A 46 -6.18 20.02 -3.01
C PRO A 46 -4.75 19.88 -2.50
N GLY A 47 -4.17 18.70 -2.67
CA GLY A 47 -2.82 18.33 -2.23
C GLY A 47 -2.66 18.00 -0.75
N VAL A 48 -3.73 17.97 0.06
CA VAL A 48 -3.61 17.83 1.52
C VAL A 48 -4.52 16.71 2.09
N PRO A 49 -3.93 15.67 2.71
CA PRO A 49 -2.54 15.25 2.55
C PRO A 49 -2.28 14.77 1.12
N ASP A 50 -1.03 14.90 0.65
CA ASP A 50 -0.63 14.31 -0.62
C ASP A 50 -0.50 12.78 -0.55
N LEU A 51 -0.37 12.15 -1.72
CA LEU A 51 -0.30 10.69 -1.85
C LEU A 51 0.90 10.12 -1.09
N PHE A 52 2.08 10.72 -1.25
CA PHE A 52 3.32 10.19 -0.66
C PHE A 52 3.36 10.32 0.86
N THR A 53 2.76 11.37 1.42
CA THR A 53 2.61 11.55 2.87
C THR A 53 1.78 10.41 3.46
N VAL A 54 0.67 10.06 2.81
CA VAL A 54 -0.18 8.96 3.24
C VAL A 54 0.52 7.61 3.07
N LEU A 55 1.13 7.36 1.90
CA LEU A 55 1.86 6.11 1.64
C LEU A 55 3.05 5.90 2.58
N LYS A 56 3.85 6.94 2.86
CA LYS A 56 4.96 6.87 3.84
C LYS A 56 4.44 6.59 5.25
N SER A 57 3.29 7.15 5.62
CA SER A 57 2.67 6.88 6.90
C SER A 57 2.19 5.43 7.01
N ILE A 58 1.55 4.90 5.96
CA ILE A 58 1.14 3.49 5.87
C ILE A 58 2.37 2.58 5.93
N ARG A 59 3.42 2.89 5.17
CA ARG A 59 4.67 2.11 5.14
C ARG A 59 5.30 1.96 6.52
N GLY A 60 5.20 2.98 7.37
CA GLY A 60 5.75 2.93 8.73
C GLY A 60 5.00 2.00 9.69
N GLU A 61 3.86 1.44 9.30
CA GLU A 61 3.02 0.60 10.17
C GLU A 61 2.46 -0.66 9.52
N MET A 62 2.56 -0.80 8.20
CA MET A 62 2.01 -1.91 7.44
C MET A 62 3.08 -2.52 6.56
N TRP A 63 3.31 -3.82 6.72
CA TRP A 63 4.08 -4.62 5.78
C TRP A 63 3.34 -4.71 4.44
N VAL A 64 4.03 -4.37 3.36
CA VAL A 64 3.49 -4.42 2.00
C VAL A 64 4.37 -5.36 1.19
N GLU A 65 3.76 -6.38 0.58
CA GLU A 65 4.49 -7.38 -0.21
C GLU A 65 4.40 -7.15 -1.72
N GLU A 66 3.32 -6.53 -2.16
CA GLU A 66 3.10 -6.14 -3.55
C GLU A 66 2.41 -4.78 -3.57
N PHE A 67 2.76 -3.95 -4.55
CA PHE A 67 1.89 -2.86 -4.95
C PHE A 67 1.60 -2.92 -6.45
N SER A 68 0.40 -2.51 -6.82
CA SER A 68 0.01 -2.32 -8.21
C SER A 68 -0.43 -0.88 -8.45
N MET A 69 -0.01 -0.31 -9.58
CA MET A 69 -0.52 0.96 -10.11
C MET A 69 -1.20 0.75 -11.46
N ILE A 70 -1.91 1.75 -11.96
CA ILE A 70 -2.52 1.70 -13.30
C ILE A 70 -1.40 1.49 -14.35
N ALA A 71 -1.65 0.62 -15.34
CA ALA A 71 -0.67 0.21 -16.37
C ALA A 71 0.06 1.38 -17.02
N ASP A 72 -0.68 2.42 -17.36
CA ASP A 72 -0.14 3.56 -18.08
C ASP A 72 0.58 4.57 -17.17
N ALA A 73 0.61 4.34 -15.85
CA ALA A 73 1.26 5.24 -14.89
C ALA A 73 2.77 5.38 -15.16
N LYS A 74 3.45 4.32 -15.60
CA LYS A 74 4.90 4.37 -15.92
C LYS A 74 5.22 5.39 -17.01
N GLU A 75 4.35 5.48 -18.01
CA GLU A 75 4.54 6.34 -19.17
C GLU A 75 3.97 7.74 -18.92
N ASN A 76 2.74 7.81 -18.41
CA ASN A 76 2.00 9.06 -18.31
C ASN A 76 2.21 9.81 -16.99
N ASN A 77 2.65 9.13 -15.93
CA ASN A 77 3.03 9.75 -14.67
C ASN A 77 4.22 9.04 -13.99
N PRO A 78 5.42 9.11 -14.59
CA PRO A 78 6.62 8.52 -14.01
C PRO A 78 6.96 9.09 -12.64
N TYR A 79 6.53 10.31 -12.32
CA TYR A 79 6.71 10.89 -10.98
C TYR A 79 5.95 10.09 -9.92
N ALA A 80 4.68 9.76 -10.16
CA ALA A 80 3.92 8.89 -9.26
C ALA A 80 4.52 7.49 -9.18
N TRP A 81 4.83 6.86 -10.33
CA TRP A 81 5.42 5.51 -10.35
C TRP A 81 6.73 5.42 -9.56
N ASN A 82 7.66 6.34 -9.81
CA ASN A 82 8.96 6.35 -9.16
C ASN A 82 8.83 6.65 -7.67
N GLY A 83 7.97 7.61 -7.29
CA GLY A 83 7.75 7.95 -5.88
C GLY A 83 7.15 6.80 -5.08
N VAL A 84 6.20 6.05 -5.64
CA VAL A 84 5.67 4.83 -5.00
C VAL A 84 6.74 3.75 -4.89
N SER A 85 7.50 3.51 -5.96
CA SER A 85 8.60 2.53 -5.96
C SER A 85 9.69 2.85 -4.93
N GLU A 86 9.97 4.14 -4.71
CA GLU A 86 10.93 4.58 -3.68
C GLU A 86 10.41 4.36 -2.25
N ILE A 87 9.09 4.46 -2.03
CA ILE A 87 8.47 4.23 -0.72
C ILE A 87 8.40 2.72 -0.40
N PHE A 88 8.21 1.87 -1.41
CA PHE A 88 8.06 0.43 -1.27
C PHE A 88 9.11 -0.34 -2.12
N PRO A 89 10.42 -0.15 -1.87
CA PRO A 89 11.45 -0.78 -2.68
C PRO A 89 11.52 -2.30 -2.46
N ASP A 90 11.02 -2.79 -1.33
CA ASP A 90 10.97 -4.19 -0.92
C ASP A 90 9.66 -4.90 -1.29
N ALA A 91 8.71 -4.18 -1.89
CA ALA A 91 7.47 -4.76 -2.40
C ALA A 91 7.61 -5.09 -3.88
N LYS A 92 6.98 -6.17 -4.31
CA LYS A 92 6.87 -6.51 -5.72
C LYS A 92 6.06 -5.44 -6.44
N ALA A 93 6.70 -4.75 -7.39
CA ALA A 93 6.04 -3.71 -8.18
C ALA A 93 5.28 -4.32 -9.36
N GLY A 94 4.00 -3.99 -9.49
CA GLY A 94 3.10 -4.48 -10.54
C GLY A 94 2.31 -3.37 -11.21
N THR A 95 1.64 -3.73 -12.30
CA THR A 95 0.64 -2.88 -12.93
C THR A 95 -0.64 -3.62 -13.28
N LYS A 96 -1.76 -2.89 -13.29
CA LYS A 96 -3.08 -3.41 -13.68
C LYS A 96 -3.83 -2.42 -14.57
N PRO A 97 -4.76 -2.87 -15.45
CA PRO A 97 -5.59 -1.97 -16.24
C PRO A 97 -6.45 -1.05 -15.36
N ASN A 98 -6.82 0.14 -15.85
CA ASN A 98 -7.68 1.07 -15.11
C ASN A 98 -9.04 0.43 -14.72
N GLU A 99 -9.59 -0.40 -15.60
CA GLU A 99 -10.84 -1.14 -15.33
C GLU A 99 -10.73 -2.10 -14.14
N TRP A 100 -9.54 -2.65 -13.88
CA TRP A 100 -9.32 -3.50 -12.71
C TRP A 100 -9.39 -2.69 -11.41
N PHE A 101 -8.87 -1.45 -11.42
CA PHE A 101 -8.95 -0.55 -10.26
C PHE A 101 -10.39 -0.22 -9.91
N HIS A 102 -11.20 0.19 -10.89
CA HIS A 102 -12.61 0.53 -10.71
C HIS A 102 -13.54 -0.70 -10.61
N GLY A 103 -13.01 -1.91 -10.84
CA GLY A 103 -13.73 -3.16 -10.82
C GLY A 103 -13.31 -4.05 -9.65
N ASP A 104 -12.48 -5.04 -9.96
CA ASP A 104 -12.11 -6.08 -9.00
C ASP A 104 -11.33 -5.54 -7.80
N CYS A 105 -10.42 -4.59 -8.00
CA CYS A 105 -9.68 -4.00 -6.89
C CYS A 105 -10.62 -3.26 -5.94
N TYR A 106 -11.44 -2.34 -6.45
CA TYR A 106 -12.40 -1.59 -5.63
C TYR A 106 -13.37 -2.50 -4.87
N ARG A 107 -13.84 -3.58 -5.49
CA ARG A 107 -14.73 -4.55 -4.82
C ARG A 107 -14.04 -5.37 -3.74
N ASN A 108 -12.80 -5.81 -3.98
CA ASN A 108 -12.07 -6.69 -3.07
C ASN A 108 -11.18 -5.92 -2.08
N ALA A 109 -11.02 -4.61 -2.24
CA ALA A 109 -10.31 -3.77 -1.28
C ALA A 109 -11.03 -3.81 0.07
N LYS A 110 -10.29 -4.23 1.09
CA LYS A 110 -10.76 -4.28 2.47
C LYS A 110 -10.95 -2.87 3.03
N TYR A 111 -10.01 -1.98 2.71
CA TYR A 111 -10.11 -0.56 3.00
C TYR A 111 -9.70 0.29 1.80
N ILE A 112 -10.30 1.47 1.71
CA ILE A 112 -10.02 2.46 0.68
C ILE A 112 -9.61 3.75 1.38
N VAL A 113 -8.44 4.29 1.06
CA VAL A 113 -7.90 5.51 1.65
C VAL A 113 -7.88 6.59 0.59
N ARG A 114 -8.82 7.55 0.68
CA ARG A 114 -8.85 8.68 -0.23
C ARG A 114 -7.93 9.79 0.27
N THR A 115 -7.00 10.21 -0.57
CA THR A 115 -6.06 11.29 -0.27
C THR A 115 -6.52 12.62 -0.89
N GLY A 116 -5.89 13.73 -0.49
CA GLY A 116 -6.08 15.03 -1.15
C GLY A 116 -5.30 15.15 -2.47
N ALA A 117 -4.60 14.11 -2.94
CA ALA A 117 -3.67 14.21 -4.04
C ALA A 117 -4.35 14.59 -5.37
N TRP A 118 -3.77 15.58 -6.06
CA TRP A 118 -4.10 15.94 -7.44
C TRP A 118 -3.11 15.26 -8.39
N MET A 119 -3.13 13.93 -8.38
CA MET A 119 -2.12 13.10 -9.03
C MET A 119 -2.82 12.13 -9.97
N PRO A 120 -2.98 12.45 -11.27
CA PRO A 120 -3.49 11.49 -12.24
C PRO A 120 -2.70 10.18 -12.19
N TRP A 121 -3.36 9.03 -12.33
CA TRP A 121 -2.76 7.70 -12.12
C TRP A 121 -2.21 7.45 -10.70
N GLY A 122 -2.51 8.32 -9.73
CA GLY A 122 -2.06 8.25 -8.34
C GLY A 122 -2.85 7.28 -7.47
N ASN A 123 -3.30 6.17 -8.05
CA ASN A 123 -4.04 5.12 -7.36
C ASN A 123 -3.13 3.90 -7.18
N VAL A 124 -3.02 3.43 -5.94
CA VAL A 124 -2.08 2.38 -5.55
C VAL A 124 -2.83 1.31 -4.77
N ALA A 125 -2.86 0.09 -5.30
CA ALA A 125 -3.33 -1.07 -4.57
C ALA A 125 -2.15 -1.67 -3.81
N LEU A 126 -2.21 -1.66 -2.48
CA LEU A 126 -1.22 -2.26 -1.59
C LEU A 126 -1.73 -3.63 -1.12
N VAL A 127 -0.93 -4.68 -1.31
CA VAL A 127 -1.20 -6.01 -0.75
C VAL A 127 -0.41 -6.15 0.54
N SER A 128 -1.13 -6.38 1.64
CA SER A 128 -0.51 -6.52 2.96
C SER A 128 0.25 -7.84 3.10
N GLY A 129 1.35 -7.76 3.82
CA GLY A 129 2.28 -8.85 4.00
C GLY A 129 2.76 -9.06 5.43
N ILE A 130 3.85 -9.82 5.54
CA ILE A 130 4.61 -10.17 6.73
C ILE A 130 6.12 -9.99 6.45
N PRO A 131 6.94 -9.81 7.50
CA PRO A 131 8.40 -9.80 7.37
C PRO A 131 8.90 -11.23 7.18
N VAL A 132 9.19 -11.62 5.93
CA VAL A 132 9.43 -13.05 5.58
C VAL A 132 10.57 -13.66 6.40
N LYS A 133 11.68 -12.94 6.57
CA LYS A 133 12.85 -13.48 7.25
C LYS A 133 12.53 -13.82 8.72
N GLU A 134 12.15 -12.85 9.54
CA GLU A 134 11.78 -13.10 10.94
C GLU A 134 10.63 -14.13 11.07
N TRP A 135 9.66 -14.09 10.15
CA TRP A 135 8.53 -15.02 10.16
C TRP A 135 8.93 -16.49 10.01
N PHE A 136 9.93 -16.82 9.18
CA PHE A 136 10.40 -18.21 9.04
C PHE A 136 11.52 -18.56 10.02
N GLU A 137 12.34 -17.59 10.43
CA GLU A 137 13.39 -17.80 11.43
C GLU A 137 12.83 -18.27 12.77
N ASN A 138 11.59 -17.93 13.12
CA ASN A 138 10.94 -18.37 14.37
C ASN A 138 10.78 -19.91 14.48
N THR A 139 10.75 -20.64 13.36
CA THR A 139 10.58 -22.10 13.30
C THR A 139 11.83 -22.80 12.77
N GLY A 140 12.74 -22.06 12.14
CA GLY A 140 13.89 -22.61 11.41
C GLY A 140 13.49 -23.35 10.12
N ALA A 141 12.22 -23.24 9.69
CA ALA A 141 11.77 -23.80 8.43
C ALA A 141 12.37 -23.00 7.24
N PRO A 142 12.64 -23.66 6.10
CA PRO A 142 13.06 -22.94 4.90
C PRO A 142 11.93 -22.06 4.38
N VAL A 143 12.31 -20.91 3.79
CA VAL A 143 11.37 -20.06 3.05
C VAL A 143 10.83 -20.84 1.84
N PRO A 144 9.50 -20.87 1.59
CA PRO A 144 8.92 -21.50 0.42
C PRO A 144 9.45 -20.88 -0.88
N ALA A 145 9.63 -21.70 -1.93
CA ALA A 145 10.12 -21.23 -3.23
C ALA A 145 9.27 -20.09 -3.83
N SER A 146 7.95 -20.10 -3.60
CA SER A 146 7.05 -19.05 -4.04
C SER A 146 7.32 -17.68 -3.40
N TRP A 147 8.08 -17.63 -2.30
CA TRP A 147 8.37 -16.43 -1.52
C TRP A 147 9.84 -16.00 -1.61
N GLU A 148 10.67 -16.67 -2.42
CA GLU A 148 12.09 -16.36 -2.58
C GLU A 148 12.32 -14.91 -3.05
N GLU A 149 11.56 -14.44 -4.05
CA GLU A 149 11.66 -13.08 -4.56
C GLU A 149 11.38 -12.05 -3.46
N ARG A 150 10.31 -12.28 -2.70
CA ARG A 150 9.89 -11.42 -1.59
C ARG A 150 10.91 -11.40 -0.47
N HIS A 151 11.40 -12.57 -0.06
CA HIS A 151 12.45 -12.68 0.95
C HIS A 151 13.70 -11.92 0.53
N ARG A 152 14.12 -12.07 -0.74
CA ARG A 152 15.26 -11.35 -1.31
C ARG A 152 15.07 -9.84 -1.24
N LEU A 153 13.90 -9.34 -1.63
CA LEU A 153 13.55 -7.90 -1.59
C LEU A 153 13.54 -7.35 -0.15
N ASN A 154 12.94 -8.08 0.79
CA ASN A 154 12.93 -7.68 2.20
C ASN A 154 14.35 -7.59 2.78
N VAL A 155 15.21 -8.57 2.49
CA VAL A 155 16.60 -8.56 2.98
C VAL A 155 17.42 -7.43 2.32
N GLU A 156 17.27 -7.22 1.01
CA GLU A 156 17.99 -6.17 0.26
C GLU A 156 17.72 -4.77 0.81
N HIS A 157 16.50 -4.52 1.28
CA HIS A 157 16.05 -3.21 1.74
C HIS A 157 15.92 -3.09 3.28
N GLY A 158 16.40 -4.08 4.04
CA GLY A 158 16.43 -4.03 5.50
C GLY A 158 15.04 -4.04 6.14
N GLN A 159 14.15 -4.86 5.59
CA GLN A 159 12.74 -5.00 5.96
C GLN A 159 12.46 -6.44 6.43
N ASP A 160 13.36 -6.94 7.26
CA ASP A 160 13.46 -8.35 7.62
C ASP A 160 12.86 -8.73 8.98
N GLY A 161 12.39 -7.75 9.77
CA GLY A 161 11.72 -7.99 11.05
C GLY A 161 11.01 -6.78 11.66
N VAL A 162 10.45 -6.94 12.86
CA VAL A 162 9.62 -5.94 13.57
C VAL A 162 10.45 -4.86 14.31
N GLU A 163 11.78 -4.96 14.35
CA GLU A 163 12.69 -4.03 15.05
C GLU A 163 13.25 -2.90 14.17
#